data_AF-A0A1W9LXQ4-F1
#
_entry.id   AF-A0A1W9LXQ4-F1
#
_cell.length_a   1.000
_cell.length_b   1.000
_cell.length_c   1.000
_cell.angle_alpha   90.00
_cell.angle_beta   90.00
_cell.angle_gamma   90.00
#
_symmetry.space_group_name_H-M   'P 1'
#
loop_
_entity.id
_entity.type
_entity.pdbx_description
1 polymer ?
#
loop_
_entity_poly.entity_id
_entity_poly.type
_entity_poly.pdbx_seq_one_letter_code
_entity_poly.pdbx_strand_id
1 'polypeptide(L)'
;MVDSDDKVALEPVIDNLPHAIMVVNDRRIILLVNKMFTAFAHKAKRDVYGIPGGRAFSCVHSADVPQGCGFGPTCQFCAIKKIVQKTFSAHQDQPMSEAVMNLSDKGKRWLRFCTTYLKTDTADAAIVAIEDITDLKKQERLRVMNEKLRAAMEIGGAVCHEMNQPLQVLLGEINLMMEQSDTSDPAYHKLTDMKAQLKRLSEITKKLMNLHSYHTKTYIDEIRILDLDKSSE
;
A
#
# COMPACT_ATOMS: atom_id res chain seq x y z
N MET A 1 31.45 12.28 36.88
CA MET A 1 30.47 11.50 37.68
C MET A 1 29.14 12.16 37.42
N VAL A 2 28.16 11.44 36.87
CA VAL A 2 26.78 11.94 36.74
C VAL A 2 26.19 11.87 38.15
N ASP A 3 25.65 12.98 38.63
CA ASP A 3 25.09 13.07 39.98
C ASP A 3 23.88 12.11 40.09
N SER A 4 23.64 11.50 41.24
CA SER A 4 22.53 10.54 41.37
C SER A 4 21.15 11.16 41.15
N ASP A 5 21.08 12.49 41.20
CA ASP A 5 19.90 13.32 40.97
C ASP A 5 19.66 13.66 39.47
N ASP A 6 20.60 13.33 38.57
CA ASP A 6 20.44 13.52 37.11
C ASP A 6 19.68 12.37 36.40
N LYS A 7 18.99 11.51 37.17
CA LYS A 7 18.22 10.38 36.59
C LYS A 7 16.93 10.89 35.94
N VAL A 8 16.79 10.66 34.64
CA VAL A 8 15.54 10.92 33.92
C VAL A 8 14.47 9.91 34.31
N ALA A 9 13.29 10.40 34.71
CA ALA A 9 12.14 9.54 34.97
C ALA A 9 11.75 8.73 33.71
N LEU A 10 11.32 7.48 33.91
CA LEU A 10 11.01 6.58 32.80
C LEU A 10 9.84 7.07 31.95
N GLU A 11 8.84 7.70 32.56
CA GLU A 11 7.60 8.11 31.87
C GLU A 11 7.85 9.15 30.76
N PRO A 12 8.60 10.24 30.99
CA PRO A 12 9.05 11.13 29.92
C PRO A 12 9.83 10.44 28.79
N VAL A 13 10.66 9.44 29.12
CA VAL A 13 11.44 8.71 28.11
C VAL A 13 10.50 7.95 27.18
N ILE A 14 9.59 7.14 27.72
CA ILE A 14 8.68 6.33 26.92
C ILE A 14 7.65 7.18 26.16
N ASP A 15 7.24 8.34 26.72
CA ASP A 15 6.28 9.25 26.09
C ASP A 15 6.85 9.98 24.86
N ASN A 16 8.17 10.03 24.72
CA ASN A 16 8.87 10.61 23.56
C ASN A 16 9.34 9.56 22.54
N LEU A 17 9.07 8.27 22.75
CA LEU A 17 9.36 7.23 21.77
C LEU A 17 8.36 7.30 20.59
N PRO A 18 8.82 7.10 19.34
CA PRO A 18 7.97 7.20 18.15
C PRO A 18 7.04 5.99 17.94
N HIS A 19 6.86 5.15 18.96
CA HIS A 19 6.07 3.93 18.89
C HIS A 19 4.95 3.99 19.93
N ALA A 20 3.78 3.45 19.59
CA ALA A 20 2.75 3.15 20.58
C ALA A 20 3.24 1.99 21.45
N ILE A 21 3.51 2.27 22.72
CA ILE A 21 4.05 1.30 23.66
C ILE A 21 2.97 0.95 24.67
N MET A 22 2.83 -0.35 24.92
CA MET A 22 2.12 -0.85 26.09
C MET A 22 2.93 -1.94 26.79
N VAL A 23 2.72 -2.10 28.08
CA VAL A 23 3.18 -3.26 28.84
C VAL A 23 1.97 -4.09 29.23
N VAL A 24 2.03 -5.39 29.03
CA VAL A 24 0.95 -6.32 29.37
C VAL A 24 1.45 -7.48 30.23
N ASN A 25 0.58 -8.05 31.05
CA ASN A 25 0.86 -9.33 31.73
C ASN A 25 0.59 -10.55 30.83
N ASP A 26 0.81 -11.74 31.35
CA ASP A 26 0.53 -13.05 30.73
C ASP A 26 -0.93 -13.20 30.24
N ARG A 27 -1.88 -12.54 30.93
CA ARG A 27 -3.30 -12.45 30.55
C ARG A 27 -3.59 -11.38 29.50
N ARG A 28 -2.56 -10.67 29.01
CA ARG A 28 -2.63 -9.57 28.01
C ARG A 28 -3.39 -8.33 28.51
N ILE A 29 -3.45 -8.15 29.83
CA ILE A 29 -4.04 -6.99 30.47
C ILE A 29 -3.00 -5.87 30.50
N ILE A 30 -3.40 -4.67 30.08
CA ILE A 30 -2.53 -3.50 30.05
C ILE A 30 -2.18 -3.05 31.47
N LEU A 31 -0.87 -2.94 31.73
CA LEU A 31 -0.26 -2.45 32.95
C LEU A 31 0.31 -1.03 32.79
N LEU A 32 0.80 -0.70 31.59
CA LEU A 32 1.42 0.59 31.27
C LEU A 32 1.14 0.95 29.81
N VAL A 33 0.99 2.24 29.50
CA VAL A 33 0.95 2.78 28.14
C VAL A 33 1.69 4.12 28.05
N ASN A 34 2.24 4.44 26.87
CA ASN A 34 2.81 5.76 26.62
C ASN A 34 1.82 6.72 25.91
N LYS A 35 2.23 7.98 25.76
CA LYS A 35 1.47 9.03 25.05
C LYS A 35 1.13 8.62 23.62
N MET A 36 2.08 8.04 22.89
CA MET A 36 1.85 7.60 21.50
C MET A 36 0.75 6.54 21.42
N PHE A 37 0.68 5.61 22.37
CA PHE A 37 -0.41 4.65 22.47
C PHE A 37 -1.76 5.34 22.64
N THR A 38 -1.87 6.30 23.56
CA THR A 38 -3.14 7.02 23.79
C THR A 38 -3.58 7.83 22.57
N ALA A 39 -2.62 8.47 21.89
CA ALA A 39 -2.85 9.19 20.64
C ALA A 39 -3.33 8.25 19.53
N PHE A 40 -2.76 7.05 19.41
CA PHE A 40 -3.23 6.06 18.45
C PHE A 40 -4.59 5.45 18.84
N ALA A 41 -4.82 5.18 20.12
CA ALA A 41 -6.05 4.53 20.59
C ALA A 41 -7.26 5.49 20.70
N HIS A 42 -7.03 6.81 20.64
CA HIS A 42 -8.03 7.84 20.93
C HIS A 42 -8.72 7.63 22.30
N LYS A 43 -7.95 7.22 23.32
CA LYS A 43 -8.43 6.93 24.69
C LYS A 43 -7.42 7.42 25.73
N ALA A 44 -7.91 7.91 26.87
CA ALA A 44 -7.02 8.36 27.94
C ALA A 44 -6.36 7.17 28.65
N LYS A 45 -5.19 7.39 29.27
CA LYS A 45 -4.45 6.34 30.02
C LYS A 45 -5.36 5.60 31.02
N ARG A 46 -6.22 6.33 31.75
CA ARG A 46 -7.16 5.77 32.75
C ARG A 46 -8.21 4.80 32.17
N ASP A 47 -8.57 4.97 30.89
CA ASP A 47 -9.64 4.17 30.26
C ASP A 47 -9.09 2.87 29.64
N VAL A 48 -7.76 2.73 29.60
CA VAL A 48 -7.09 1.59 28.96
C VAL A 48 -6.34 0.70 29.96
N TYR A 49 -6.12 1.15 31.18
CA TYR A 49 -5.56 0.31 32.23
C TYR A 49 -6.51 -0.81 32.65
N GLY A 50 -5.96 -2.00 32.90
CA GLY A 50 -6.74 -3.13 33.39
C GLY A 50 -7.62 -3.82 32.34
N ILE A 51 -7.59 -3.38 31.07
CA ILE A 51 -8.33 -4.01 29.97
C ILE A 51 -7.40 -4.69 28.96
N PRO A 52 -7.90 -5.67 28.17
CA PRO A 52 -7.12 -6.28 27.10
C PRO A 52 -6.74 -5.30 25.99
N GLY A 53 -5.53 -5.44 25.44
CA GLY A 53 -5.00 -4.54 24.40
C GLY A 53 -5.89 -4.35 23.17
N GLY A 54 -6.54 -5.41 22.69
CA GLY A 54 -7.46 -5.29 21.55
C GLY A 54 -8.71 -4.46 21.84
N ARG A 55 -9.20 -4.42 23.08
CA ARG A 55 -10.30 -3.52 23.47
C ARG A 55 -9.82 -2.07 23.53
N ALA A 56 -8.61 -1.85 24.05
CA ALA A 56 -8.00 -0.52 24.08
C ALA A 56 -7.80 0.05 22.66
N PHE A 57 -7.32 -0.77 21.72
CA PHE A 57 -7.19 -0.36 20.31
C PHE A 57 -8.47 -0.33 19.48
N SER A 58 -9.62 -0.72 20.05
CA SER A 58 -10.89 -0.82 19.29
C SER A 58 -10.84 -1.86 18.16
N CYS A 59 -10.20 -3.00 18.39
CA CYS A 59 -10.24 -4.15 17.48
C CYS A 59 -11.68 -4.58 17.22
N VAL A 60 -12.06 -4.78 15.96
CA VAL A 60 -13.41 -5.22 15.59
C VAL A 60 -13.84 -6.52 16.28
N HIS A 61 -12.88 -7.42 16.54
CA HIS A 61 -13.13 -8.71 17.21
C HIS A 61 -13.12 -8.65 18.73
N SER A 62 -12.81 -7.49 19.33
CA SER A 62 -12.77 -7.35 20.79
C SER A 62 -14.16 -7.33 21.43
N ALA A 63 -15.21 -7.16 20.63
CA ALA A 63 -16.60 -7.21 21.06
C ALA A 63 -17.31 -8.53 20.69
N ASP A 64 -16.64 -9.45 19.98
CA ASP A 64 -17.23 -10.73 19.56
C ASP A 64 -17.65 -11.62 20.74
N VAL A 65 -16.95 -11.49 21.88
CA VAL A 65 -17.24 -12.22 23.12
C VAL A 65 -17.12 -11.30 24.35
N PRO A 66 -17.86 -11.52 25.45
CA PRO A 66 -17.85 -10.63 26.64
C PRO A 66 -16.47 -10.45 27.28
N GLN A 67 -15.64 -11.50 27.27
CA GLN A 67 -14.27 -11.51 27.82
C GLN A 67 -13.30 -10.64 26.97
N GLY A 68 -13.69 -10.32 25.74
CA GLY A 68 -12.98 -9.44 24.83
C GLY A 68 -11.82 -10.08 24.07
N CYS A 69 -10.84 -9.25 23.71
CA CYS A 69 -9.71 -9.66 22.87
C CYS A 69 -8.94 -10.83 23.48
N GLY A 70 -8.67 -11.85 22.66
CA GLY A 70 -7.92 -13.04 23.06
C GLY A 70 -8.78 -14.28 23.31
N PHE A 71 -10.08 -14.12 23.48
CA PHE A 71 -11.01 -15.20 23.86
C PHE A 71 -12.00 -15.60 22.75
N GLY A 72 -12.20 -14.75 21.74
CA GLY A 72 -13.04 -15.07 20.58
C GLY A 72 -12.35 -16.00 19.57
N PRO A 73 -13.11 -16.72 18.71
CA PRO A 73 -12.57 -17.68 17.75
C PRO A 73 -11.60 -17.01 16.76
N THR A 74 -11.92 -15.80 16.27
CA THR A 74 -11.06 -15.05 15.34
C THR A 74 -9.72 -14.65 15.96
N CYS A 75 -9.67 -14.53 17.30
CA CYS A 75 -8.44 -14.17 17.99
C CYS A 75 -7.37 -15.27 17.87
N GLN A 76 -7.71 -16.51 17.51
CA GLN A 76 -6.73 -17.57 17.25
C GLN A 76 -5.82 -17.27 16.04
N PHE A 77 -6.25 -16.38 15.14
CA PHE A 77 -5.50 -15.97 13.96
C PHE A 77 -4.82 -14.60 14.13
N CYS A 78 -5.02 -13.93 15.27
CA CYS A 78 -4.44 -12.62 15.53
C CYS A 78 -2.91 -12.70 15.69
N ALA A 79 -2.16 -12.07 14.78
CA ALA A 79 -0.70 -12.06 14.80
C ALA A 79 -0.13 -11.45 16.10
N ILE A 80 -0.72 -10.34 16.58
CA ILE A 80 -0.31 -9.69 17.84
C ILE A 80 -0.49 -10.64 19.02
N LYS A 81 -1.65 -11.31 19.13
CA LYS A 81 -1.90 -12.30 20.20
C LYS A 81 -0.86 -13.42 20.16
N LYS A 82 -0.61 -13.99 18.97
CA LYS A 82 0.33 -15.11 18.80
C LYS A 82 1.74 -14.73 19.24
N ILE A 83 2.20 -13.55 18.85
CA ILE A 83 3.54 -13.06 19.20
C ILE A 83 3.63 -12.83 20.70
N VAL A 84 2.69 -12.11 21.31
CA VAL A 84 2.67 -11.91 22.78
C VAL A 84 2.64 -13.23 23.54
N GLN A 85 1.81 -14.20 23.11
CA GLN A 85 1.78 -15.53 23.73
C GLN A 85 3.11 -16.27 23.57
N LYS A 86 3.75 -16.18 22.40
CA LYS A 86 5.06 -16.78 22.14
C LYS A 86 6.12 -16.18 23.07
N THR A 87 6.12 -14.86 23.27
CA THR A 87 7.02 -14.14 24.18
C THR A 87 6.97 -14.70 25.59
N PHE A 88 5.77 -14.89 26.14
CA PHE A 88 5.60 -15.49 27.47
C PHE A 88 6.01 -16.97 27.49
N SER A 89 5.61 -17.77 26.49
CA SER A 89 5.95 -19.20 26.47
C SER A 89 7.46 -19.46 26.32
N ALA A 90 8.15 -18.64 25.54
CA ALA A 90 9.57 -18.79 25.24
C ALA A 90 10.48 -18.03 26.22
N HIS A 91 9.92 -17.13 27.03
CA HIS A 91 10.66 -16.21 27.90
C HIS A 91 11.72 -15.42 27.12
N GLN A 92 11.37 -15.00 25.90
CA GLN A 92 12.29 -14.41 24.93
C GLN A 92 11.58 -13.35 24.09
N ASP A 93 12.37 -12.36 23.68
CA ASP A 93 11.97 -11.35 22.72
C ASP A 93 11.53 -11.97 21.40
N GLN A 94 10.53 -11.35 20.79
CA GLN A 94 10.05 -11.73 19.47
C GLN A 94 10.39 -10.62 18.48
N PRO A 95 10.90 -11.00 17.30
CA PRO A 95 11.37 -10.04 16.32
C PRO A 95 10.21 -9.21 15.76
N MET A 96 10.59 -8.12 15.12
CA MET A 96 9.66 -7.26 14.40
C MET A 96 8.83 -8.05 13.40
N SER A 97 7.52 -7.84 13.42
CA SER A 97 6.54 -8.50 12.57
C SER A 97 5.55 -7.48 12.03
N GLU A 98 4.96 -7.76 10.88
CA GLU A 98 3.93 -6.92 10.28
C GLU A 98 2.61 -7.67 10.17
N ALA A 99 1.50 -7.01 10.48
CA ALA A 99 0.18 -7.57 10.28
C ALA A 99 -0.84 -6.49 9.96
N VAL A 100 -1.96 -6.90 9.37
CA VAL A 100 -3.10 -6.02 9.18
C VAL A 100 -4.08 -6.20 10.32
N MET A 101 -4.50 -5.10 10.92
CA MET A 101 -5.53 -5.04 11.94
C MET A 101 -6.73 -4.26 11.43
N ASN A 102 -7.93 -4.75 11.72
CA ASN A 102 -9.18 -4.02 11.48
C ASN A 102 -9.64 -3.41 12.81
N LEU A 103 -9.70 -2.08 12.83
CA LEU A 103 -10.15 -1.29 13.97
C LEU A 103 -11.52 -0.70 13.64
N SER A 104 -12.45 -0.68 14.60
CA SER A 104 -13.83 -0.23 14.36
C SER A 104 -13.92 1.28 14.05
N ASP A 105 -13.02 2.08 14.62
CA ASP A 105 -12.99 3.53 14.49
C ASP A 105 -12.04 4.03 13.38
N LYS A 106 -11.04 3.21 13.00
CA LYS A 106 -10.00 3.58 12.04
C LYS A 106 -10.07 2.78 10.74
N GLY A 107 -10.76 1.64 10.73
CA GLY A 107 -10.77 0.71 9.61
C GLY A 107 -9.46 -0.10 9.54
N LYS A 108 -9.07 -0.48 8.33
CA LYS A 108 -7.90 -1.33 8.08
C LYS A 108 -6.59 -0.56 8.31
N ARG A 109 -5.69 -1.12 9.12
CA ARG A 109 -4.35 -0.57 9.39
C ARG A 109 -3.26 -1.61 9.24
N TRP A 110 -2.15 -1.23 8.64
CA TRP A 110 -0.92 -2.02 8.60
C TRP A 110 -0.08 -1.65 9.81
N LEU A 111 0.10 -2.61 10.70
CA LEU A 111 0.85 -2.41 11.93
C LEU A 111 2.15 -3.20 11.85
N ARG A 112 3.25 -2.54 12.22
CA ARG A 112 4.53 -3.17 12.49
C ARG A 112 4.72 -3.20 14.00
N PHE A 113 5.12 -4.34 14.54
CA PHE A 113 5.21 -4.50 15.98
C PHE A 113 6.20 -5.56 16.39
N CYS A 114 6.76 -5.40 17.58
CA CYS A 114 7.59 -6.38 18.25
C CYS A 114 7.15 -6.53 19.70
N THR A 115 7.67 -7.57 20.35
CA THR A 115 7.44 -7.76 21.78
C THR A 115 8.72 -8.16 22.48
N THR A 116 9.01 -7.54 23.61
CA THR A 116 10.16 -7.84 24.45
C THR A 116 9.66 -8.46 25.75
N TYR A 117 10.27 -9.58 26.16
CA TYR A 117 9.94 -10.22 27.42
C TYR A 117 10.55 -9.41 28.57
N LEU A 118 9.75 -9.08 29.58
CA LEU A 118 10.15 -8.29 30.73
C LEU A 118 9.88 -9.06 32.00
N LYS A 119 10.94 -9.53 32.65
CA LYS A 119 10.84 -10.07 34.01
C LYS A 119 10.83 -8.92 34.99
N THR A 120 9.77 -8.82 35.80
CA THR A 120 9.70 -7.86 36.92
C THR A 120 9.79 -8.60 38.24
N ASP A 121 9.98 -7.86 39.33
CA ASP A 121 10.06 -8.45 40.69
C ASP A 121 8.74 -9.11 41.13
N THR A 122 7.61 -8.71 40.53
CA THR A 122 6.26 -9.12 40.97
C THR A 122 5.59 -10.10 40.02
N ALA A 123 5.80 -9.95 38.71
CA ALA A 123 5.25 -10.84 37.68
C ALA A 123 5.96 -10.69 36.34
N ASP A 124 5.81 -11.67 35.48
CA ASP A 124 6.24 -11.58 34.09
C ASP A 124 5.35 -10.59 33.32
N ALA A 125 5.98 -9.81 32.46
CA ALA A 125 5.34 -8.86 31.57
C ALA A 125 5.92 -8.94 30.16
N ALA A 126 5.23 -8.33 29.21
CA ALA A 126 5.73 -8.14 27.86
C ALA A 126 5.53 -6.67 27.46
N ILE A 127 6.59 -6.07 26.93
CA ILE A 127 6.52 -4.77 26.27
C ILE A 127 6.08 -5.04 24.84
N VAL A 128 5.04 -4.36 24.38
CA VAL A 128 4.55 -4.40 23.00
C VAL A 128 4.73 -3.01 22.41
N ALA A 129 5.58 -2.90 21.38
CA ALA A 129 5.79 -1.67 20.63
C ALA A 129 5.11 -1.82 19.27
N ILE A 130 4.30 -0.83 18.89
CA ILE A 130 3.51 -0.83 17.66
C ILE A 130 3.76 0.47 16.90
N GLU A 131 3.95 0.35 15.60
CA GLU A 131 4.06 1.42 14.62
C GLU A 131 2.94 1.24 13.58
N ASP A 132 2.19 2.31 13.29
CA ASP A 132 1.25 2.31 12.16
C ASP A 132 1.99 2.69 10.88
N ILE A 133 2.22 1.69 10.03
CA ILE A 133 2.93 1.82 8.76
C ILE A 133 1.95 1.87 7.58
N THR A 134 0.68 2.19 7.81
CA THR A 134 -0.35 2.22 6.77
C THR A 134 0.01 3.16 5.63
N ASP A 135 0.45 4.37 5.95
CA ASP A 135 0.79 5.37 4.92
C ASP A 135 2.09 5.04 4.21
N LEU A 136 3.08 4.47 4.92
CA LEU A 136 4.29 3.91 4.31
C LEU A 136 3.95 2.84 3.27
N LYS A 137 3.04 1.91 3.60
CA LYS A 137 2.58 0.86 2.67
C LYS A 137 1.79 1.42 1.49
N LYS A 138 1.04 2.51 1.65
CA LYS A 138 0.36 3.19 0.53
C LYS A 138 1.37 3.85 -0.40
N GLN A 139 2.34 4.57 0.15
CA GLN A 139 3.39 5.23 -0.63
C GLN A 139 4.23 4.23 -1.43
N GLU A 140 4.64 3.11 -0.82
CA GLU A 140 5.40 2.09 -1.54
C GLU A 140 4.59 1.48 -2.70
N ARG A 141 3.29 1.22 -2.50
CA ARG A 141 2.42 0.72 -3.58
C ARG A 141 2.28 1.73 -4.72
N LEU A 142 2.10 3.01 -4.41
CA LEU A 142 2.04 4.07 -5.41
C LEU A 142 3.35 4.19 -6.17
N ARG A 143 4.49 4.08 -5.47
CA ARG A 143 5.83 4.08 -6.07
C ARG A 143 6.01 2.95 -7.07
N VAL A 144 5.74 1.71 -6.64
CA VAL A 144 5.83 0.52 -7.51
C VAL A 144 4.87 0.62 -8.70
N MET A 145 3.66 1.15 -8.51
CA MET A 145 2.71 1.34 -9.60
C MET A 145 3.22 2.37 -10.63
N ASN A 146 3.78 3.49 -10.17
CA ASN A 146 4.35 4.51 -11.03
C ASN A 146 5.57 3.99 -11.81
N GLU A 147 6.44 3.20 -11.18
CA GLU A 147 7.57 2.56 -11.86
C GLU A 147 7.09 1.63 -12.97
N LYS A 148 6.07 0.80 -12.72
CA LYS A 148 5.47 -0.08 -13.74
C LYS A 148 4.84 0.72 -14.88
N LEU A 149 4.11 1.78 -14.57
CA LEU A 149 3.50 2.65 -15.57
C LEU A 149 4.58 3.29 -16.45
N ARG A 150 5.65 3.80 -15.85
CA ARG A 150 6.77 4.39 -16.57
C ARG A 150 7.45 3.39 -17.50
N ALA A 151 7.74 2.18 -17.03
CA ALA A 151 8.31 1.14 -17.89
C ALA A 151 7.39 0.79 -19.07
N ALA A 152 6.07 0.72 -18.84
CA ALA A 152 5.10 0.48 -19.91
C ALA A 152 5.07 1.62 -20.94
N MET A 153 5.21 2.89 -20.50
CA MET A 153 5.30 4.04 -21.40
C MET A 153 6.60 4.04 -22.20
N GLU A 154 7.74 3.71 -21.59
CA GLU A 154 9.03 3.59 -22.28
C GLU A 154 8.99 2.50 -23.37
N ILE A 155 8.42 1.33 -23.05
CA ILE A 155 8.19 0.25 -24.03
C ILE A 155 7.22 0.70 -25.12
N GLY A 156 6.11 1.37 -24.75
CA GLY A 156 5.13 1.90 -25.70
C GLY A 156 5.76 2.88 -26.70
N GLY A 157 6.62 3.78 -26.23
CA GLY A 157 7.37 4.71 -27.08
C GLY A 157 8.28 3.99 -28.07
N ALA A 158 9.05 2.99 -27.61
CA ALA A 158 9.90 2.19 -28.49
C ALA A 158 9.10 1.44 -29.56
N VAL A 159 7.99 0.79 -29.17
CA VAL A 159 7.09 0.10 -30.11
C VAL A 159 6.50 1.08 -31.13
N CYS A 160 6.08 2.28 -30.70
CA CYS A 160 5.57 3.30 -31.63
C CYS A 160 6.63 3.76 -32.62
N HIS A 161 7.89 3.92 -32.19
CA HIS A 161 9.00 4.23 -33.09
C HIS A 161 9.22 3.12 -34.13
N GLU A 162 9.27 1.85 -33.69
CA GLU A 162 9.44 0.70 -34.58
C GLU A 162 8.25 0.48 -35.51
N MET A 163 7.02 0.79 -35.09
CA MET A 163 5.82 0.73 -35.94
C MET A 163 5.77 1.84 -36.99
N ASN A 164 6.24 3.04 -36.64
CA ASN A 164 6.26 4.17 -37.57
C ASN A 164 7.16 3.91 -38.78
N GLN A 165 8.23 3.13 -38.63
CA GLN A 165 9.15 2.77 -39.71
C GLN A 165 8.46 2.04 -40.88
N PRO A 166 7.84 0.86 -40.71
CA PRO A 166 7.15 0.15 -41.79
C PRO A 166 5.92 0.93 -42.29
N LEU A 167 5.22 1.68 -41.44
CA LEU A 167 4.11 2.54 -41.89
C LEU A 167 4.59 3.60 -42.89
N GLN A 168 5.76 4.22 -42.63
CA GLN A 168 6.36 5.21 -43.52
C GLN A 168 6.76 4.58 -44.87
N VAL A 169 7.32 3.36 -44.84
CA VAL A 169 7.68 2.60 -46.05
C VAL A 169 6.43 2.28 -46.88
N LEU A 170 5.40 1.71 -46.25
CA LEU A 170 4.14 1.36 -46.93
C LEU A 170 3.46 2.60 -47.53
N LEU A 171 3.47 3.73 -46.81
CA LEU A 171 2.93 4.98 -47.32
C LEU A 171 3.71 5.48 -48.54
N GLY A 172 5.04 5.32 -48.53
CA GLY A 172 5.91 5.62 -49.67
C GLY A 172 5.58 4.77 -50.90
N GLU A 173 5.47 3.45 -50.74
CA GLU A 173 5.11 2.52 -51.81
C GLU A 173 3.75 2.84 -52.42
N ILE A 174 2.74 3.11 -51.60
CA ILE A 174 1.41 3.50 -52.11
C ILE A 174 1.48 4.80 -52.90
N ASN A 175 2.25 5.80 -52.45
CA ASN A 175 2.40 7.05 -53.19
C ASN A 175 3.06 6.82 -54.57
N LEU A 176 4.10 5.98 -54.65
CA LEU A 176 4.76 5.62 -55.91
C LEU A 176 3.82 4.87 -56.86
N MET A 177 3.03 3.91 -56.35
CA MET A 177 2.03 3.20 -57.14
C MET A 177 0.94 4.15 -57.68
N MET A 178 0.50 5.11 -56.86
CA MET A 178 -0.46 6.12 -57.28
C MET A 178 0.10 7.06 -58.35
N GLU A 179 1.39 7.46 -58.27
CA GLU A 179 2.06 8.27 -59.29
C GLU A 179 2.17 7.56 -60.65
N GLN A 180 2.22 6.22 -60.65
CA GLN A 180 2.29 5.38 -61.85
C GLN A 180 0.92 4.94 -62.39
N SER A 181 -0.17 5.25 -61.69
CA SER A 181 -1.53 4.84 -62.05
C SER A 181 -2.34 6.02 -62.62
N ASP A 182 -3.23 5.74 -63.57
CA ASP A 182 -4.19 6.75 -64.02
C ASP A 182 -5.32 6.90 -62.99
N THR A 183 -5.78 8.13 -62.76
CA THR A 183 -6.87 8.44 -61.82
C THR A 183 -8.20 7.77 -62.19
N SER A 184 -8.35 7.36 -63.44
CA SER A 184 -9.53 6.63 -63.93
C SER A 184 -9.48 5.12 -63.63
N ASP A 185 -8.34 4.60 -63.18
CA ASP A 185 -8.16 3.18 -62.88
C ASP A 185 -8.87 2.80 -61.55
N PRO A 186 -9.70 1.74 -61.53
CA PRO A 186 -10.27 1.22 -60.29
C PRO A 186 -9.25 0.93 -59.16
N ALA A 187 -7.99 0.64 -59.50
CA ALA A 187 -6.90 0.46 -58.56
C ALA A 187 -6.53 1.77 -57.83
N TYR A 188 -6.65 2.93 -58.47
CA TYR A 188 -6.33 4.24 -57.88
C TYR A 188 -7.24 4.55 -56.68
N HIS A 189 -8.53 4.22 -56.77
CA HIS A 189 -9.47 4.36 -55.65
C HIS A 189 -9.09 3.46 -54.46
N LYS A 190 -8.70 2.19 -54.72
CA LYS A 190 -8.25 1.28 -53.66
C LYS A 190 -6.97 1.74 -52.97
N LEU A 191 -6.00 2.27 -53.74
CA LEU A 191 -4.77 2.86 -53.20
C LEU A 191 -5.06 4.08 -52.32
N THR A 192 -6.04 4.91 -52.71
CA THR A 192 -6.49 6.06 -51.92
C THR A 192 -7.07 5.62 -50.56
N ASP A 193 -7.90 4.58 -50.54
CA ASP A 193 -8.47 4.04 -49.30
C ASP A 193 -7.38 3.46 -48.38
N MET A 194 -6.44 2.68 -48.94
CA MET A 194 -5.31 2.13 -48.18
C MET A 194 -4.42 3.25 -47.58
N LYS A 195 -4.14 4.29 -48.36
CA LYS A 195 -3.41 5.48 -47.89
C LYS A 195 -4.12 6.16 -46.73
N ALA A 196 -5.45 6.29 -46.78
CA ALA A 196 -6.24 6.87 -45.69
C ALA A 196 -6.13 6.02 -44.39
N GLN A 197 -6.17 4.69 -44.50
CA GLN A 197 -6.00 3.81 -43.33
C GLN A 197 -4.58 3.86 -42.74
N LEU A 198 -3.54 3.88 -43.58
CA LEU A 198 -2.16 4.03 -43.09
C LEU A 198 -1.92 5.38 -42.41
N LYS A 199 -2.49 6.47 -42.94
CA LYS A 199 -2.46 7.77 -42.28
C LYS A 199 -3.13 7.73 -40.91
N ARG A 200 -4.31 7.11 -40.81
CA ARG A 200 -5.02 6.94 -39.54
C ARG A 200 -4.21 6.12 -38.53
N LEU A 201 -3.53 5.05 -38.97
CA LEU A 201 -2.63 4.27 -38.12
C LEU A 201 -1.45 5.13 -37.63
N SER A 202 -0.86 5.94 -38.51
CA SER A 202 0.24 6.85 -38.16
C SER A 202 -0.18 7.94 -37.17
N GLU A 203 -1.44 8.40 -37.22
CA GLU A 203 -1.99 9.32 -36.22
C GLU A 203 -2.16 8.64 -34.86
N ILE A 204 -2.64 7.39 -34.82
CA ILE A 204 -2.80 6.62 -33.59
C ILE A 204 -1.44 6.34 -32.93
N THR A 205 -0.44 5.92 -33.70
CA THR A 205 0.91 5.66 -33.18
C THR A 205 1.56 6.94 -32.64
N LYS A 206 1.33 8.10 -33.27
CA LYS A 206 1.78 9.40 -32.74
C LYS A 206 1.12 9.76 -31.41
N LYS A 207 -0.20 9.52 -31.27
CA LYS A 207 -0.91 9.73 -29.99
C LYS A 207 -0.36 8.82 -28.89
N LEU A 208 -0.09 7.55 -29.21
CA LEU A 208 0.53 6.58 -28.30
C LEU A 208 1.96 6.98 -27.88
N MET A 209 2.73 7.59 -28.79
CA MET A 209 4.11 8.04 -28.51
C MET A 209 4.17 9.22 -27.54
N ASN A 210 3.15 10.09 -27.55
CA ASN A 210 3.09 11.29 -26.71
C ASN A 210 2.29 11.07 -25.41
N LEU A 211 2.18 9.83 -24.93
CA LEU A 211 1.50 9.56 -23.66
C LEU A 211 2.34 10.06 -22.48
N HIS A 212 1.83 11.09 -21.78
CA HIS A 212 2.49 11.70 -20.62
C HIS A 212 1.76 11.43 -19.30
N SER A 213 0.48 11.04 -19.35
CA SER A 213 -0.35 10.83 -18.18
C SER A 213 -1.25 9.59 -18.32
N TYR A 214 -1.60 8.94 -17.22
CA TYR A 214 -2.50 7.78 -17.25
C TYR A 214 -3.93 8.19 -16.94
N HIS A 215 -4.75 8.33 -17.97
CA HIS A 215 -6.19 8.53 -17.85
C HIS A 215 -6.93 7.31 -18.37
N THR A 216 -8.01 6.93 -17.69
CA THR A 216 -8.88 5.82 -18.12
C THR A 216 -10.29 6.31 -18.37
N LYS A 217 -10.96 5.70 -19.35
CA LYS A 217 -12.39 5.86 -19.56
C LYS A 217 -13.12 4.54 -19.37
N THR A 218 -14.38 4.61 -18.94
CA THR A 218 -15.24 3.44 -18.80
C THR A 218 -15.69 2.99 -20.19
N TYR A 219 -15.38 1.77 -20.54
CA TYR A 219 -15.92 1.05 -21.68
C TYR A 219 -16.95 0.02 -21.16
N ILE A 220 -17.86 -0.41 -22.03
CA ILE A 220 -19.03 -1.25 -21.73
C ILE A 220 -18.74 -2.31 -20.63
N ASP A 221 -19.67 -2.45 -19.68
CA ASP A 221 -19.63 -3.39 -18.55
C ASP A 221 -18.41 -3.23 -17.61
N GLU A 222 -18.19 -2.01 -17.12
CA GLU A 222 -17.20 -1.65 -16.09
C GLU A 222 -15.71 -1.84 -16.48
N ILE A 223 -15.41 -2.19 -17.72
CA ILE A 223 -14.04 -2.33 -18.21
C ILE A 223 -13.43 -0.93 -18.39
N ARG A 224 -12.40 -0.61 -17.60
CA ARG A 224 -11.63 0.63 -17.80
C ARG A 224 -10.56 0.41 -18.86
N ILE A 225 -10.58 1.24 -19.90
CA ILE A 225 -9.54 1.26 -20.95
C ILE A 225 -8.76 2.57 -20.88
N LEU A 226 -7.53 2.56 -21.38
CA LEU A 226 -6.70 3.76 -21.51
C LEU A 226 -7.41 4.78 -22.40
N ASP A 227 -7.54 6.01 -21.92
CA ASP A 227 -8.09 7.12 -22.69
C ASP A 227 -6.96 7.82 -23.44
N LEU A 228 -6.72 7.42 -24.69
CA LEU A 228 -5.59 7.89 -25.50
C LEU A 228 -5.53 9.41 -25.65
N ASP A 229 -6.67 10.08 -25.80
CA ASP A 229 -6.70 11.52 -26.04
C ASP A 229 -6.26 12.27 -24.78
N LYS A 230 -6.94 12.05 -23.63
CA LYS A 230 -6.55 12.68 -22.34
C LYS A 230 -5.18 12.28 -21.83
N SER A 231 -4.70 11.12 -22.24
CA SER A 231 -3.39 10.61 -21.81
C SER A 231 -2.24 11.20 -22.65
N SER A 232 -2.54 11.80 -23.81
CA SER A 232 -1.58 12.41 -24.74
C SER A 232 -1.72 13.93 -24.92
N GLU A 233 -2.65 14.56 -24.20
CA GLU A 233 -2.71 16.01 -23.93
C GLU A 233 -1.66 16.43 -22.89
#